data_AF-S4PA24-F1
#
_entry.id   AF-S4PA24-F1
#
_cell.length_a   1.000
_cell.length_b   1.000
_cell.length_c   1.000
_cell.angle_alpha   90.00
_cell.angle_beta   90.00
_cell.angle_gamma   90.00
#
_symmetry.space_group_name_H-M   'P 1'
#
loop_
_entity.id
_entity.type
_entity.pdbx_description
1 polymer ?
#
loop_
_entity_poly.entity_id
_entity_poly.type
_entity_poly.pdbx_seq_one_letter_code
_entity_poly.pdbx_strand_id
1 'polypeptide(L)'
;MLTALVLQLVQSVVTLPETLCKSQDKDKGKDQTESESKKHVDKDLLIISKYEAAISVGGTFLTSFLNKCRSRSEEVDFRPLFENFVHDLLTTVNKPEWPATELLLSLLGTMLVKYMSDKSMEMSVRVASLEYLGLVASRLRRDSVSSRAKLSSMDAVVRDIRAEEEKDGSQPQYLTSGLDEDEERTEFLQRVLLDYLAINGQKDQAWNCARHFYITQWYRDMVVQPKSSSPTKRPKNKNKRKYKDESSEEESDPDDDSDSGMKESKSDRKHASSA
;
A
#
# COMPACT_ATOMS: atom_id res chain seq x y z
N MET A 1 20.63 10.15 11.40
CA MET A 1 21.24 8.94 12.01
C MET A 1 20.22 8.12 12.80
N LEU A 2 19.40 8.72 13.68
CA LEU A 2 18.36 8.01 14.44
C LEU A 2 17.37 7.25 13.53
N THR A 3 16.84 7.90 12.48
CA THR A 3 15.84 7.29 11.58
C THR A 3 16.35 6.01 10.93
N ALA A 4 17.59 6.00 10.44
CA ALA A 4 18.20 4.83 9.84
C ALA A 4 18.29 3.65 10.84
N LEU A 5 18.67 3.92 12.09
CA LEU A 5 18.72 2.89 13.14
C LEU A 5 17.34 2.32 13.45
N VAL A 6 16.31 3.17 13.52
CA VAL A 6 14.93 2.73 13.74
C VAL A 6 14.46 1.83 12.58
N LEU A 7 14.75 2.23 11.34
CA LEU A 7 14.42 1.43 10.15
C LEU A 7 15.14 0.08 10.17
N GLN A 8 16.44 0.08 10.47
CA GLN A 8 17.23 -1.16 10.59
C GLN A 8 16.71 -2.07 11.71
N LEU A 9 16.32 -1.51 12.85
CA LEU A 9 15.73 -2.27 13.96
C LEU A 9 14.46 -2.98 13.48
N VAL A 10 13.51 -2.26 12.88
CA VAL A 10 12.25 -2.83 12.40
C VAL A 10 12.50 -3.90 11.34
N GLN A 11 13.43 -3.67 10.40
CA GLN A 11 13.77 -4.66 9.37
C GLN A 11 14.43 -5.92 9.93
N SER A 12 15.32 -5.77 10.92
CA SER A 12 16.06 -6.88 11.52
C SER A 12 15.18 -7.88 12.27
N VAL A 13 13.97 -7.47 12.70
CA VAL A 13 12.99 -8.38 13.34
C VAL A 13 12.55 -9.49 12.37
N VAL A 14 12.58 -9.21 11.07
CA VAL A 14 12.01 -10.07 10.01
C VAL A 14 13.06 -11.00 9.39
N THR A 15 14.20 -11.25 10.05
CA THR A 15 15.20 -12.19 9.52
C THR A 15 14.65 -13.61 9.45
N LEU A 16 14.61 -14.16 8.24
CA LEU A 16 14.15 -15.53 7.98
C LEU A 16 15.31 -16.53 8.17
N PRO A 17 15.10 -17.67 8.86
CA PRO A 17 16.12 -18.70 8.98
C PRO A 17 16.48 -19.33 7.62
N GLU A 18 17.77 -19.57 7.38
CA GLU A 18 18.26 -20.27 6.17
C GLU A 18 17.68 -21.69 6.01
N THR A 19 17.18 -22.28 7.10
CA THR A 19 16.54 -23.60 7.10
C THR A 19 15.25 -23.63 6.29
N LEU A 20 14.61 -22.48 6.06
CA LEU A 20 13.46 -22.36 5.16
C LEU A 20 13.85 -22.61 3.70
N CYS A 21 15.10 -22.33 3.31
CA CYS A 21 15.62 -22.57 1.96
C CYS A 21 16.06 -24.02 1.72
N LYS A 22 16.50 -24.73 2.77
CA LYS A 22 17.14 -26.05 2.66
C LYS A 22 16.16 -27.24 2.60
N SER A 23 14.86 -26.98 2.61
CA SER A 23 13.82 -28.02 2.71
C SER A 23 13.57 -28.81 1.42
N GLN A 24 14.13 -28.42 0.27
CA GLN A 24 13.89 -29.12 -1.01
C GLN A 24 14.92 -30.23 -1.33
N ASP A 25 16.08 -30.29 -0.66
CA ASP A 25 17.16 -31.22 -1.05
C ASP A 25 17.24 -32.53 -0.26
N LYS A 26 16.40 -32.72 0.77
CA LYS A 26 16.46 -33.94 1.61
C LYS A 26 15.08 -34.45 2.01
N ASP A 27 14.37 -35.11 1.09
CA ASP A 27 13.72 -36.39 1.37
C ASP A 27 13.03 -36.98 0.12
N LYS A 28 13.72 -37.88 -0.59
CA LYS A 28 13.03 -38.91 -1.39
C LYS A 28 12.96 -40.16 -0.52
N GLY A 29 11.97 -40.24 0.37
CA GLY A 29 11.91 -41.35 1.32
C GLY A 29 10.66 -41.42 2.20
N LYS A 30 9.50 -41.76 1.60
CA LYS A 30 8.30 -42.43 2.17
C LYS A 30 7.59 -41.83 3.42
N ASP A 31 6.26 -41.81 3.32
CA ASP A 31 5.23 -41.58 4.36
C ASP A 31 5.13 -40.15 4.96
N GLN A 32 4.72 -39.15 4.17
CA GLN A 32 4.48 -37.79 4.67
C GLN A 32 3.31 -37.08 3.97
N THR A 33 2.06 -37.31 4.40
CA THR A 33 0.93 -36.46 3.96
C THR A 33 0.43 -35.54 5.10
N GLU A 34 0.48 -36.02 6.34
CA GLU A 34 0.11 -35.20 7.52
C GLU A 34 1.29 -34.40 8.10
N SER A 35 2.51 -34.96 8.05
CA SER A 35 3.73 -34.31 8.58
C SER A 35 4.17 -33.10 7.73
N GLU A 36 4.04 -33.17 6.40
CA GLU A 36 4.33 -32.04 5.51
C GLU A 36 3.33 -30.90 5.66
N SER A 37 2.03 -31.21 5.72
CA SER A 37 0.98 -30.21 5.90
C SER A 37 1.15 -29.46 7.22
N LYS A 38 1.48 -30.16 8.32
CA LYS A 38 1.75 -29.55 9.62
C LYS A 38 3.02 -28.69 9.61
N LYS A 39 4.12 -29.19 9.00
CA LYS A 39 5.36 -28.42 8.81
C LYS A 39 5.16 -27.18 7.93
N HIS A 40 4.26 -27.23 6.94
CA HIS A 40 3.91 -26.08 6.10
C HIS A 40 3.17 -25.02 6.91
N VAL A 41 2.13 -25.41 7.64
CA VAL A 41 1.39 -24.51 8.53
C VAL A 41 2.32 -23.86 9.56
N ASP A 42 3.27 -24.62 10.11
CA ASP A 42 4.26 -24.07 11.06
C ASP A 42 5.19 -23.02 10.41
N LYS A 43 5.52 -23.17 9.12
CA LYS A 43 6.30 -22.16 8.36
C LYS A 43 5.48 -20.90 8.09
N ASP A 44 4.20 -21.05 7.73
CA ASP A 44 3.29 -19.94 7.46
C ASP A 44 3.11 -19.07 8.70
N LEU A 45 2.82 -19.73 9.83
CA LEU A 45 2.68 -19.07 11.12
C LEU A 45 3.98 -18.36 11.52
N LEU A 46 5.14 -18.97 11.27
CA LEU A 46 6.43 -18.32 11.54
C LEU A 46 6.61 -17.04 10.72
N ILE A 47 6.35 -17.07 9.41
CA ILE A 47 6.52 -15.90 8.54
C ILE A 47 5.56 -14.79 8.93
N ILE A 48 4.28 -15.12 9.17
CA ILE A 48 3.26 -14.15 9.58
C ILE A 48 3.63 -13.55 10.94
N SER A 49 4.01 -14.37 11.92
CA SER A 49 4.40 -13.93 13.26
C SER A 49 5.60 -12.98 13.23
N LYS A 50 6.58 -13.21 12.33
CA LYS A 50 7.73 -12.32 12.15
C LYS A 50 7.32 -10.95 11.62
N TYR A 51 6.38 -10.90 10.67
CA TYR A 51 5.84 -9.62 10.21
C TYR A 51 5.07 -8.88 11.30
N GLU A 52 4.21 -9.60 12.03
CA GLU A 52 3.44 -9.03 13.15
C GLU A 52 4.36 -8.46 14.24
N ALA A 53 5.48 -9.14 14.52
CA ALA A 53 6.50 -8.61 15.43
C ALA A 53 7.08 -7.28 14.92
N ALA A 54 7.36 -7.14 13.62
CA ALA A 54 7.83 -5.88 13.05
C ALA A 54 6.78 -4.76 13.12
N ILE A 55 5.51 -5.07 12.86
CA ILE A 55 4.38 -4.14 13.06
C ILE A 55 4.34 -3.67 14.51
N SER A 56 4.43 -4.61 15.46
CA SER A 56 4.40 -4.33 16.90
C SER A 56 5.56 -3.43 17.36
N VAL A 57 6.79 -3.73 16.91
CA VAL A 57 7.98 -2.92 17.22
C VAL A 57 7.85 -1.51 16.65
N GLY A 58 7.49 -1.38 15.37
CA GLY A 58 7.31 -0.08 14.72
C GLY A 58 6.19 0.74 15.37
N GLY A 59 5.06 0.09 15.69
CA GLY A 59 3.92 0.73 16.35
C GLY A 59 4.23 1.18 17.78
N THR A 60 4.96 0.36 18.54
CA THR A 60 5.40 0.69 19.91
C THR A 60 6.37 1.88 19.90
N PHE A 61 7.32 1.89 18.98
CA PHE A 61 8.24 3.02 18.78
C PHE A 61 7.47 4.31 18.45
N LEU A 62 6.61 4.29 17.42
CA LEU A 62 5.85 5.47 17.00
C LEU A 62 4.93 5.99 18.10
N THR A 63 4.23 5.09 18.81
CA THR A 63 3.37 5.47 19.93
C THR A 63 4.17 6.16 21.04
N SER A 64 5.34 5.61 21.39
CA SER A 64 6.21 6.19 22.41
C SER A 64 6.74 7.55 21.99
N PHE A 65 7.17 7.69 20.73
CA PHE A 65 7.72 8.93 20.20
C PHE A 65 6.65 10.03 20.09
N LEU A 66 5.45 9.69 19.61
CA LEU A 66 4.33 10.62 19.52
C LEU A 66 3.82 11.04 20.91
N ASN A 67 3.76 10.13 21.89
CA ASN A 67 3.44 10.46 23.28
C ASN A 67 4.44 11.46 23.87
N LYS A 68 5.72 11.34 23.50
CA LYS A 68 6.77 12.28 23.88
C LYS A 68 6.53 13.67 23.29
N CYS A 69 6.15 13.74 22.01
CA CYS A 69 5.80 14.99 21.33
C CYS A 69 4.56 15.69 21.92
N ARG A 70 3.68 14.95 22.63
CA ARG A 70 2.51 15.50 23.32
C ARG A 70 2.85 16.11 24.69
N SER A 71 3.90 15.62 25.35
CA SER A 71 4.20 16.02 26.73
C SER A 71 4.68 17.46 26.79
N ARG A 72 3.94 18.32 27.50
CA ARG A 72 4.37 19.70 27.85
C ARG A 72 5.38 19.73 29.01
N SER A 73 5.65 18.58 29.64
CA SER A 73 6.40 18.48 30.89
C SER A 73 7.92 18.38 30.72
N GLU A 74 8.42 18.33 29.49
CA GLU A 74 9.85 18.19 29.23
C GLU A 74 10.45 19.51 28.77
N GLU A 75 11.64 19.83 29.30
CA GLU A 75 12.41 21.03 28.94
C GLU A 75 12.80 21.05 27.45
N VAL A 76 12.61 19.93 26.73
CA VAL A 76 12.97 19.72 25.33
C VAL A 76 11.73 19.48 24.49
N ASP A 77 11.52 20.29 23.45
CA ASP A 77 10.48 20.06 22.44
C ASP A 77 10.94 18.99 21.44
N PHE A 78 10.22 17.87 21.40
CA PHE A 78 10.51 16.76 20.48
C PHE A 78 9.91 16.94 19.08
N ARG A 79 9.08 17.97 18.85
CA ARG A 79 8.43 18.19 17.54
C ARG A 79 9.41 18.40 16.39
N PRO A 80 10.50 19.19 16.52
CA PRO A 80 11.50 19.31 15.44
C PRO A 80 12.20 17.99 15.11
N LEU A 81 12.42 17.13 16.12
CA LEU A 81 12.99 15.79 15.90
C LEU A 81 12.00 14.90 15.15
N PHE A 82 10.73 15.00 15.47
CA PHE A 82 9.67 14.28 14.78
C PHE A 82 9.51 14.75 13.33
N GLU A 83 9.56 16.06 13.07
CA GLU A 83 9.56 16.61 11.70
C GLU A 83 10.71 16.07 10.86
N ASN A 84 11.93 16.10 11.40
CA ASN A 84 13.10 15.54 10.74
C ASN A 84 12.93 14.04 10.49
N PHE A 85 12.37 13.31 11.44
CA PHE A 85 12.05 11.89 11.28
C PHE A 85 11.06 11.66 10.13
N VAL A 86 9.98 12.44 10.03
CA VAL A 86 9.01 12.35 8.92
C VAL A 86 9.68 12.68 7.57
N HIS A 87 10.52 13.72 7.53
CA HIS A 87 11.29 14.04 6.33
C HIS A 87 12.21 12.90 5.91
N ASP A 88 12.95 12.32 6.84
CA ASP A 88 13.82 11.17 6.59
C ASP A 88 13.01 9.99 6.03
N LEU A 89 11.86 9.63 6.63
CA LEU A 89 10.98 8.58 6.10
C LEU A 89 10.54 8.88 4.66
N LEU A 90 10.18 10.12 4.35
CA LEU A 90 9.76 10.50 3.00
C LEU A 90 10.93 10.47 2.00
N THR A 91 12.18 10.56 2.44
CA THR A 91 13.36 10.36 1.57
C THR A 91 13.66 8.88 1.30
N THR A 92 13.29 7.98 2.23
CA THR A 92 13.59 6.55 2.13
C THR A 92 12.44 5.70 1.61
N VAL A 93 11.21 6.23 1.48
CA VAL A 93 10.01 5.44 1.15
C VAL A 93 10.09 4.68 -0.16
N ASN A 94 10.77 5.23 -1.18
CA ASN A 94 10.92 4.62 -2.50
C ASN A 94 12.29 3.95 -2.70
N LYS A 95 13.02 3.69 -1.61
CA LYS A 95 14.36 3.07 -1.65
C LYS A 95 14.25 1.57 -1.35
N PRO A 96 14.74 0.69 -2.24
CA PRO A 96 14.61 -0.76 -2.07
C PRO A 96 15.33 -1.30 -0.83
N GLU A 97 16.36 -0.61 -0.35
CA GLU A 97 17.07 -0.96 0.89
C GLU A 97 16.26 -0.61 2.17
N TRP A 98 15.17 0.16 2.06
CA TRP A 98 14.42 0.69 3.20
C TRP A 98 12.92 0.29 3.25
N PRO A 99 12.53 -1.00 3.11
CA PRO A 99 11.11 -1.40 3.03
C PRO A 99 10.28 -1.09 4.29
N ALA A 100 10.88 -1.13 5.48
CA ALA A 100 10.19 -0.79 6.73
C ALA A 100 9.67 0.66 6.78
N THR A 101 10.16 1.53 5.90
CA THR A 101 9.65 2.91 5.79
C THR A 101 8.17 2.94 5.42
N GLU A 102 7.75 2.08 4.49
CA GLU A 102 6.35 1.98 4.08
C GLU A 102 5.46 1.59 5.26
N LEU A 103 5.88 0.55 6.01
CA LEU A 103 5.21 0.10 7.22
C LEU A 103 5.08 1.24 8.25
N LEU A 104 6.19 1.95 8.54
CA LEU A 104 6.17 3.05 9.50
C LEU A 104 5.29 4.22 9.03
N LEU A 105 5.31 4.58 7.76
CA LEU A 105 4.44 5.64 7.22
C LEU A 105 2.96 5.23 7.27
N SER A 106 2.64 3.96 7.02
CA SER A 106 1.28 3.43 7.12
C SER A 106 0.74 3.47 8.55
N LEU A 107 1.55 3.00 9.51
CA LEU A 107 1.24 3.08 10.93
C LEU A 107 1.11 4.54 11.39
N LEU A 108 2.04 5.39 10.97
CA LEU A 108 2.05 6.80 11.31
C LEU A 108 0.79 7.51 10.77
N GLY A 109 0.43 7.30 9.50
CA GLY A 109 -0.77 7.88 8.91
C GLY A 109 -2.02 7.52 9.70
N THR A 110 -2.14 6.25 10.09
CA THR A 110 -3.26 5.76 10.92
C THR A 110 -3.30 6.45 12.28
N MET A 111 -2.15 6.59 12.95
CA MET A 111 -2.04 7.27 14.25
C MET A 111 -2.36 8.77 14.15
N LEU A 112 -1.86 9.47 13.13
CA LEU A 112 -2.09 10.90 12.93
C LEU A 112 -3.56 11.21 12.63
N VAL A 113 -4.22 10.38 11.82
CA VAL A 113 -5.67 10.52 11.54
C VAL A 113 -6.46 10.37 12.83
N LYS A 114 -6.11 9.39 13.67
CA LYS A 114 -6.73 9.20 14.98
C LYS A 114 -6.52 10.42 15.88
N TYR A 115 -5.30 10.95 15.94
CA TYR A 115 -4.98 12.10 16.79
C TYR A 115 -5.71 13.37 16.36
N MET A 116 -5.78 13.64 15.06
CA MET A 116 -6.48 14.79 14.50
C MET A 116 -8.00 14.72 14.76
N SER A 117 -8.58 13.51 14.70
CA SER A 117 -10.02 13.28 14.88
C SER A 117 -10.46 13.22 16.35
N ASP A 118 -9.53 13.00 17.28
CA ASP A 118 -9.81 12.86 18.70
C ASP A 118 -10.01 14.22 19.38
N LYS A 119 -11.24 14.51 19.80
CA LYS A 119 -11.61 15.77 20.47
C LYS A 119 -10.95 15.94 21.84
N SER A 120 -10.50 14.86 22.48
CA SER A 120 -9.77 14.92 23.75
C SER A 120 -8.34 15.43 23.58
N MET A 121 -7.81 15.38 22.35
CA MET A 121 -6.45 15.84 22.05
C MET A 121 -6.38 17.37 21.99
N GLU A 122 -5.27 17.92 22.47
CA GLU A 122 -5.03 19.37 22.41
C GLU A 122 -5.12 19.90 20.97
N MET A 123 -5.65 21.11 20.80
CA MET A 123 -5.83 21.70 19.47
C MET A 123 -4.49 21.84 18.72
N SER A 124 -3.41 22.19 19.42
CA SER A 124 -2.05 22.29 18.87
C SER A 124 -1.57 20.96 18.26
N VAL A 125 -1.79 19.84 18.95
CA VAL A 125 -1.41 18.50 18.50
C VAL A 125 -2.25 18.07 17.29
N ARG A 126 -3.55 18.43 17.28
CA ARG A 126 -4.43 18.15 16.13
C ARG A 126 -4.02 18.91 14.88
N VAL A 127 -3.68 20.19 15.01
CA VAL A 127 -3.19 21.02 13.91
C VAL A 127 -1.86 20.47 13.37
N ALA A 128 -0.89 20.20 14.24
CA ALA A 128 0.40 19.61 13.83
C ALA A 128 0.22 18.25 13.14
N SER A 129 -0.68 17.39 13.65
CA SER A 129 -0.98 16.09 13.03
C SER A 129 -1.54 16.24 11.61
N LEU A 130 -2.38 17.25 11.39
CA LEU A 130 -2.91 17.57 10.06
C LEU A 130 -1.82 18.07 9.12
N GLU A 131 -0.90 18.90 9.60
CA GLU A 131 0.24 19.40 8.81
C GLU A 131 1.15 18.24 8.37
N TYR A 132 1.49 17.32 9.27
CA TYR A 132 2.28 16.13 8.93
C TYR A 132 1.57 15.22 7.92
N LEU A 133 0.26 15.01 8.06
CA LEU A 133 -0.52 14.28 7.06
C LEU A 133 -0.49 14.97 5.69
N GLY A 134 -0.59 16.31 5.66
CA GLY A 134 -0.48 17.10 4.44
C GLY A 134 0.90 16.98 3.78
N LEU A 135 1.97 17.01 4.58
CA LEU A 135 3.35 16.80 4.11
C LEU A 135 3.53 15.41 3.50
N VAL A 136 3.08 14.36 4.20
CA VAL A 136 3.18 12.97 3.72
C VAL A 136 2.35 12.80 2.44
N ALA A 137 1.09 13.25 2.43
CA ALA A 137 0.20 13.11 1.28
C ALA A 137 0.73 13.86 0.04
N SER A 138 1.25 15.08 0.21
CA SER A 138 1.82 15.86 -0.90
C SER A 138 3.08 15.20 -1.47
N ARG A 139 3.98 14.70 -0.62
CA ARG A 139 5.18 13.98 -1.06
C ARG A 139 4.85 12.68 -1.78
N LEU A 140 4.00 11.82 -1.20
CA LEU A 140 3.57 10.57 -1.82
C LEU A 140 2.89 10.81 -3.16
N ARG A 141 2.05 11.84 -3.28
CA ARG A 141 1.40 12.18 -4.55
C ARG A 141 2.40 12.63 -5.61
N ARG A 142 3.38 13.46 -5.25
CA ARG A 142 4.43 13.88 -6.19
C ARG A 142 5.25 12.68 -6.67
N ASP A 143 5.62 11.79 -5.75
CA ASP A 143 6.42 10.62 -6.07
C ASP A 143 5.64 9.62 -6.95
N SER A 144 4.33 9.47 -6.72
CA SER A 144 3.42 8.70 -7.60
C SER A 144 3.34 9.26 -9.02
N VAL A 145 3.31 10.58 -9.17
CA VAL A 145 3.35 11.22 -10.51
C VAL A 145 4.73 10.99 -11.15
N SER A 146 5.80 11.14 -10.38
CA SER A 146 7.16 10.90 -10.88
C SER A 146 7.40 9.45 -11.29
N SER A 147 6.81 8.46 -10.60
CA SER A 147 6.96 7.05 -10.98
C SER A 147 6.21 6.74 -12.27
N ARG A 148 4.99 7.29 -12.43
CA ARG A 148 4.21 7.18 -13.68
C ARG A 148 4.93 7.77 -14.89
N ALA A 149 5.62 8.90 -14.72
CA ALA A 149 6.40 9.52 -15.78
C ALA A 149 7.61 8.66 -16.24
N LYS A 150 8.06 7.71 -15.42
CA LYS A 150 9.22 6.84 -15.68
C LYS A 150 8.83 5.45 -16.20
N LEU A 151 7.54 5.17 -16.43
CA LEU A 151 7.07 3.85 -16.87
C LEU A 151 7.76 3.38 -18.16
N SER A 152 7.91 4.27 -19.14
CA SER A 152 8.59 3.94 -20.41
C SER A 152 10.07 3.58 -20.22
N SER A 153 10.75 4.23 -19.28
CA SER A 153 12.13 3.90 -18.92
C SER A 153 12.20 2.55 -18.22
N MET A 154 11.24 2.25 -17.34
CA MET A 154 11.15 0.94 -16.69
C MET A 154 10.86 -0.16 -17.72
N ASP A 155 10.00 0.10 -18.71
CA ASP A 155 9.72 -0.85 -19.79
C ASP A 155 10.97 -1.16 -20.62
N ALA A 156 11.80 -0.16 -20.88
CA ALA A 156 13.09 -0.37 -21.54
C ALA A 156 14.00 -1.28 -20.70
N VAL A 157 14.16 -1.00 -19.41
CA VAL A 157 14.97 -1.82 -18.50
C VAL A 157 14.45 -3.26 -18.42
N VAL A 158 13.13 -3.45 -18.33
CA VAL A 158 12.51 -4.79 -18.33
C VAL A 158 12.83 -5.55 -19.61
N ARG A 159 12.74 -4.90 -20.78
CA ARG A 159 13.10 -5.53 -22.06
C ARG A 159 14.57 -5.90 -22.13
N ASP A 160 15.45 -5.01 -21.70
CA ASP A 160 16.89 -5.23 -21.74
C ASP A 160 17.30 -6.42 -20.85
N ILE A 161 16.72 -6.52 -19.64
CA ILE A 161 16.97 -7.65 -18.73
C ILE A 161 16.49 -8.97 -19.36
N ARG A 162 15.27 -9.00 -19.91
CA ARG A 162 14.75 -10.21 -20.57
C ARG A 162 15.60 -10.63 -21.76
N ALA A 163 16.07 -9.67 -22.56
CA ALA A 163 16.93 -9.95 -23.70
C ALA A 163 18.30 -10.52 -23.29
N GLU A 164 18.85 -10.10 -22.16
CA GLU A 164 20.08 -10.69 -21.61
C GLU A 164 19.83 -12.09 -21.01
N GLU A 165 18.73 -12.30 -20.29
CA GLU A 165 18.35 -13.63 -19.75
C GLU A 165 18.17 -14.67 -20.88
N GLU A 166 17.63 -14.27 -22.03
CA GLU A 166 17.47 -15.13 -23.21
C GLU A 166 18.82 -15.51 -23.85
N LYS A 167 19.82 -14.62 -23.83
CA LYS A 167 21.15 -14.88 -24.38
C LYS A 167 21.97 -15.86 -23.53
N ASP A 168 21.82 -15.78 -22.21
CA ASP A 168 22.54 -16.65 -21.27
C ASP A 168 21.95 -18.06 -21.18
N GLY A 169 20.93 -18.39 -21.97
CA GLY A 169 20.27 -19.70 -21.98
C GLY A 169 19.60 -20.07 -20.65
N SER A 170 19.56 -19.12 -19.71
CA SER A 170 19.00 -19.25 -18.37
C SER A 170 17.50 -19.00 -18.47
N GLN A 171 16.79 -19.89 -19.19
CA GLN A 171 15.33 -19.83 -19.23
C GLN A 171 14.82 -20.05 -17.80
N PRO A 172 14.14 -19.08 -17.18
CA PRO A 172 13.49 -19.34 -15.91
C PRO A 172 12.34 -20.31 -16.21
N GLN A 173 12.50 -21.58 -15.82
CA GLN A 173 11.40 -22.56 -15.84
C GLN A 173 10.40 -22.18 -14.74
N TYR A 174 9.65 -21.12 -14.95
CA TYR A 174 8.50 -20.78 -14.11
C TYR A 174 7.29 -20.71 -15.02
N LEU A 175 6.41 -21.72 -14.87
CA LEU A 175 5.10 -21.71 -15.47
C LEU A 175 4.28 -20.58 -14.81
N THR A 176 4.30 -19.38 -15.37
CA THR A 176 3.30 -18.33 -15.08
C THR A 176 2.00 -18.56 -15.86
N SER A 177 1.71 -19.80 -16.27
CA SER A 177 0.50 -20.13 -17.03
C SER A 177 -0.75 -19.88 -16.18
N GLY A 178 -1.38 -18.73 -16.39
CA GLY A 178 -2.69 -18.38 -15.82
C GLY A 178 -2.78 -17.02 -15.13
N LEU A 179 -1.69 -16.25 -15.03
CA LEU A 179 -1.71 -14.88 -14.51
C LEU A 179 -2.06 -13.87 -15.61
N ASP A 180 -2.55 -12.69 -15.23
CA ASP A 180 -2.71 -11.58 -16.17
C ASP A 180 -1.37 -10.85 -16.42
N GLU A 181 -1.31 -10.02 -17.46
CA GLU A 181 -0.08 -9.31 -17.86
C GLU A 181 0.49 -8.42 -16.74
N ASP A 182 -0.38 -7.85 -15.90
CA ASP A 182 0.02 -6.97 -14.79
C ASP A 182 0.61 -7.79 -13.62
N GLU A 183 0.06 -8.97 -13.36
CA GLU A 183 0.55 -9.92 -12.36
C GLU A 183 1.89 -10.53 -12.78
N GLU A 184 2.03 -10.98 -14.03
CA GLU A 184 3.32 -11.46 -14.57
C GLU A 184 4.39 -10.38 -14.52
N ARG A 185 4.02 -9.14 -14.84
CA ARG A 185 4.91 -7.99 -14.73
C ARG A 185 5.34 -7.75 -13.28
N THR A 186 4.41 -7.84 -12.34
CA THR A 186 4.68 -7.63 -10.92
C THR A 186 5.62 -8.70 -10.38
N GLU A 187 5.39 -9.98 -10.69
CA GLU A 187 6.24 -11.09 -10.29
C GLU A 187 7.67 -10.91 -10.85
N PHE A 188 7.79 -10.55 -12.13
CA PHE A 188 9.09 -10.28 -12.73
C PHE A 188 9.85 -9.16 -12.01
N LEU A 189 9.19 -8.03 -11.73
CA LEU A 189 9.82 -6.90 -11.03
C LEU A 189 10.19 -7.25 -9.58
N GLN A 190 9.36 -8.04 -8.89
CA GLN A 190 9.66 -8.54 -7.55
C GLN A 190 10.91 -9.43 -7.56
N ARG A 191 11.04 -10.34 -8.54
CA ARG A 191 12.24 -11.18 -8.70
C ARG A 191 13.50 -10.35 -8.91
N VAL A 192 13.48 -9.46 -9.90
CA VAL A 192 14.63 -8.59 -10.22
C VAL A 192 15.04 -7.75 -9.02
N LEU A 193 14.06 -7.23 -8.26
CA LEU A 193 14.32 -6.50 -7.02
C LEU A 193 15.00 -7.39 -5.96
N LEU A 194 14.50 -8.61 -5.75
CA LEU A 194 15.09 -9.54 -4.79
C LEU A 194 16.52 -9.94 -5.18
N ASP A 195 16.80 -10.10 -6.48
CA ASP A 195 18.14 -10.39 -6.99
C ASP A 195 19.09 -9.21 -6.79
N TYR A 196 18.64 -8.00 -7.09
CA TYR A 196 19.38 -6.77 -6.79
C TYR A 196 19.73 -6.65 -5.30
N LEU A 197 18.77 -6.95 -4.41
CA LEU A 197 19.01 -6.94 -2.96
C LEU A 197 19.97 -8.05 -2.54
N ALA A 198 19.88 -9.24 -3.14
CA ALA A 198 20.77 -10.36 -2.83
C ALA A 198 22.23 -10.07 -3.20
N ILE A 199 22.47 -9.48 -4.38
CA ILE A 199 23.82 -9.08 -4.83
C ILE A 199 24.42 -8.05 -3.87
N ASN A 200 23.64 -7.04 -3.48
CA ASN A 200 24.11 -6.02 -2.54
C ASN A 200 24.24 -6.58 -1.10
N GLY A 201 23.43 -7.58 -0.74
CA GLY A 201 23.49 -8.32 0.51
C GLY A 201 24.79 -9.08 0.75
N GLN A 202 25.59 -9.33 -0.28
CA GLN A 202 26.95 -9.86 -0.11
C GLN A 202 27.89 -8.86 0.57
N LYS A 203 27.60 -7.56 0.46
CA LYS A 203 28.44 -6.49 1.02
C LYS A 203 27.98 -6.06 2.40
N ASP A 204 26.67 -6.08 2.65
CA ASP A 204 26.08 -5.58 3.89
C ASP A 204 24.79 -6.35 4.25
N GLN A 205 24.74 -6.84 5.49
CA GLN A 205 23.63 -7.61 6.04
C GLN A 205 22.31 -6.83 6.08
N ALA A 206 22.34 -5.50 6.12
CA ALA A 206 21.12 -4.68 6.10
C ALA A 206 20.26 -4.95 4.84
N TRP A 207 20.90 -5.20 3.70
CA TRP A 207 20.21 -5.52 2.45
C TRP A 207 19.56 -6.91 2.49
N ASN A 208 20.15 -7.87 3.20
CA ASN A 208 19.53 -9.18 3.45
C ASN A 208 18.30 -9.03 4.36
N CYS A 209 18.35 -8.14 5.36
CA CYS A 209 17.18 -7.82 6.17
C CYS A 209 16.06 -7.19 5.33
N ALA A 210 16.38 -6.26 4.43
CA ALA A 210 15.42 -5.68 3.50
C ALA A 210 14.80 -6.74 2.57
N ARG A 211 15.62 -7.65 2.04
CA ARG A 211 15.16 -8.77 1.21
C ARG A 211 14.18 -9.67 1.95
N HIS A 212 14.51 -10.09 3.17
CA HIS A 212 13.60 -10.88 4.01
C HIS A 212 12.30 -10.14 4.32
N PHE A 213 12.39 -8.83 4.57
CA PHE A 213 11.23 -8.01 4.85
C PHE A 213 10.23 -7.99 3.69
N TYR A 214 10.69 -7.79 2.45
CA TYR A 214 9.81 -7.85 1.27
C TYR A 214 9.15 -9.22 1.11
N ILE A 215 9.93 -10.31 1.21
CA ILE A 215 9.41 -11.67 1.09
C ILE A 215 8.31 -11.91 2.13
N THR A 216 8.57 -11.56 3.39
CA THR A 216 7.60 -11.74 4.47
C THR A 216 6.36 -10.88 4.31
N GLN A 217 6.51 -9.63 3.87
CA GLN A 217 5.38 -8.73 3.60
C GLN A 217 4.49 -9.28 2.49
N TRP A 218 5.07 -9.62 1.32
CA TRP A 218 4.30 -10.15 0.19
C TRP A 218 3.66 -11.50 0.52
N TYR A 219 4.36 -12.35 1.28
CA TYR A 219 3.80 -13.61 1.76
C TYR A 219 2.55 -13.39 2.61
N ARG A 220 2.66 -12.52 3.61
CA ARG A 220 1.54 -12.15 4.49
C ARG A 220 0.37 -11.58 3.69
N ASP A 221 0.63 -10.73 2.70
CA ASP A 221 -0.43 -10.13 1.88
C ASP A 221 -1.15 -11.18 1.02
N MET A 222 -0.44 -12.16 0.48
CA MET A 222 -1.04 -13.29 -0.25
C MET A 222 -1.92 -14.17 0.64
N VAL A 223 -1.51 -14.42 1.89
CA VAL A 223 -2.26 -15.29 2.83
C VAL A 223 -3.45 -14.57 3.46
N VAL A 224 -3.29 -13.31 3.86
CA VAL A 224 -4.32 -12.53 4.58
C VAL A 224 -5.32 -11.86 3.63
N GLN A 225 -4.90 -11.51 2.42
CA GLN A 225 -5.79 -11.00 1.37
C GLN A 225 -5.79 -11.97 0.17
N PRO A 226 -6.39 -13.17 0.31
CA PRO A 226 -6.58 -14.04 -0.85
C PRO A 226 -7.39 -13.25 -1.88
N LYS A 227 -6.77 -13.01 -3.05
CA LYS A 227 -7.25 -12.12 -4.12
C LYS A 227 -8.78 -12.20 -4.25
N SER A 228 -9.51 -11.23 -3.70
CA SER A 228 -10.88 -11.01 -4.16
C SER A 228 -10.75 -10.57 -5.62
N SER A 229 -11.47 -11.25 -6.52
CA SER A 229 -11.41 -10.95 -7.95
C SER A 229 -11.50 -9.44 -8.16
N SER A 230 -10.51 -8.90 -8.86
CA SER A 230 -10.33 -7.48 -9.13
C SER A 230 -11.64 -6.71 -9.39
N PRO A 231 -11.79 -5.46 -8.89
CA PRO A 231 -12.96 -4.63 -9.14
C PRO A 231 -13.06 -4.15 -10.61
N THR A 232 -12.20 -4.62 -11.51
CA THR A 232 -12.15 -4.24 -12.93
C THR A 232 -13.14 -4.98 -13.82
N LYS A 233 -14.02 -5.84 -13.29
CA LYS A 233 -15.18 -6.32 -14.06
C LYS A 233 -16.21 -5.19 -14.19
N ARG A 234 -16.06 -4.38 -15.23
CA ARG A 234 -17.14 -3.54 -15.78
C ARG A 234 -18.43 -4.37 -15.81
N PRO A 235 -19.57 -3.88 -15.28
CA PRO A 235 -20.82 -4.62 -15.39
C PRO A 235 -21.15 -4.79 -16.87
N LYS A 236 -21.23 -6.06 -17.32
CA LYS A 236 -21.73 -6.39 -18.65
C LYS A 236 -23.14 -5.83 -18.78
N ASN A 237 -23.26 -4.75 -19.53
CA ASN A 237 -24.49 -4.12 -19.94
C ASN A 237 -25.31 -5.17 -20.73
N LYS A 238 -26.25 -5.87 -20.07
CA LYS A 238 -27.19 -6.76 -20.75
C LYS A 238 -28.28 -5.90 -21.39
N ASN A 239 -28.04 -5.50 -22.63
CA ASN A 239 -29.09 -4.89 -23.43
C ASN A 239 -29.92 -5.97 -24.16
N LYS A 240 -31.25 -5.83 -24.02
CA LYS A 240 -32.34 -6.28 -24.91
C LYS A 240 -32.49 -7.79 -25.20
N ARG A 241 -33.61 -8.35 -24.70
CA ARG A 241 -34.61 -8.96 -25.59
C ARG A 241 -36.03 -8.54 -25.18
N LYS A 242 -36.84 -8.31 -26.21
CA LYS A 242 -38.13 -7.63 -26.26
C LYS A 242 -39.24 -8.68 -26.37
N TYR A 243 -40.39 -8.41 -25.75
CA TYR A 243 -41.76 -8.90 -26.03
C TYR A 243 -42.14 -10.37 -25.71
N LYS A 244 -43.10 -10.55 -24.81
CA LYS A 244 -44.44 -11.06 -25.15
C LYS A 244 -45.48 -10.68 -24.07
N ASP A 245 -46.54 -10.08 -24.58
CA ASP A 245 -47.82 -9.67 -23.99
C ASP A 245 -48.63 -10.87 -23.44
N GLU A 246 -49.40 -10.66 -22.36
CA GLU A 246 -50.81 -11.07 -22.17
C GLU A 246 -51.39 -10.47 -20.86
N SER A 247 -52.20 -9.44 -21.02
CA SER A 247 -53.56 -9.24 -20.46
C SER A 247 -53.92 -9.73 -19.04
N SER A 248 -54.23 -8.80 -18.14
CA SER A 248 -55.56 -8.74 -17.50
C SER A 248 -55.83 -7.35 -16.91
N GLU A 249 -56.92 -6.78 -17.38
CA GLU A 249 -57.59 -5.52 -17.05
C GLU A 249 -57.85 -5.35 -15.54
N GLU A 250 -57.85 -4.10 -15.05
CA GLU A 250 -58.95 -3.48 -14.29
C GLU A 250 -58.75 -1.94 -14.25
N GLU A 251 -59.47 -1.27 -15.16
CA GLU A 251 -60.26 -0.04 -15.02
C GLU A 251 -60.03 0.86 -13.77
N SER A 252 -59.65 2.12 -14.00
CA SER A 252 -60.54 3.29 -13.83
C SER A 252 -59.80 4.62 -14.06
N ASP A 253 -60.35 5.40 -14.97
CA ASP A 253 -59.94 6.71 -15.51
C ASP A 253 -60.77 7.83 -14.78
N PRO A 254 -60.83 9.10 -15.23
CA PRO A 254 -59.91 10.22 -15.04
C PRO A 254 -60.59 11.46 -14.38
N ASP A 255 -59.86 12.55 -14.13
CA ASP A 255 -60.34 13.95 -14.03
C ASP A 255 -59.08 14.84 -13.90
N ASP A 256 -58.56 15.49 -14.95
CA ASP A 256 -58.99 16.68 -15.69
C ASP A 256 -58.73 18.05 -15.00
N ASP A 257 -58.05 18.89 -15.78
CA ASP A 257 -58.01 20.36 -15.79
C ASP A 257 -57.49 21.19 -14.59
N SER A 258 -56.38 21.92 -14.79
CA SER A 258 -56.45 23.34 -15.16
C SER A 258 -55.11 24.10 -15.10
N ASP A 259 -54.92 24.88 -16.15
CA ASP A 259 -53.82 25.74 -16.57
C ASP A 259 -53.81 27.14 -15.89
N SER A 260 -52.73 27.88 -16.16
CA SER A 260 -52.51 29.35 -16.09
C SER A 260 -52.02 29.95 -14.75
N GLY A 261 -51.11 30.92 -14.70
CA GLY A 261 -50.52 31.71 -15.79
C GLY A 261 -49.38 32.63 -15.31
N MET A 262 -48.57 32.98 -16.29
CA MET A 262 -47.39 33.84 -16.29
C MET A 262 -47.75 35.33 -16.11
N LYS A 263 -46.86 36.15 -15.49
CA LYS A 263 -46.51 37.50 -15.99
C LYS A 263 -45.37 38.19 -15.22
N GLU A 264 -44.35 38.58 -15.98
CA GLU A 264 -43.33 39.59 -15.69
C GLU A 264 -43.94 40.98 -15.46
N SER A 265 -43.22 41.89 -14.79
CA SER A 265 -43.12 43.31 -15.19
C SER A 265 -41.85 43.99 -14.64
N LYS A 266 -41.06 44.55 -15.55
CA LYS A 266 -39.99 45.55 -15.36
C LYS A 266 -40.57 46.95 -15.06
N SER A 267 -39.77 47.83 -14.43
CA SER A 267 -39.49 49.23 -14.86
C SER A 267 -38.62 49.93 -13.78
N ASP A 268 -37.36 50.27 -14.09
CA ASP A 268 -36.84 51.58 -14.54
C ASP A 268 -36.42 52.52 -13.38
N ARG A 269 -35.11 52.73 -13.18
CA ARG A 269 -34.27 53.84 -13.69
C ARG A 269 -34.52 55.20 -13.02
N LYS A 270 -33.49 55.70 -12.31
CA LYS A 270 -32.73 56.97 -12.55
C LYS A 270 -31.84 57.28 -11.33
N HIS A 271 -30.52 57.39 -11.52
CA HIS A 271 -29.71 58.64 -11.54
C HIS A 271 -29.63 59.36 -10.18
N ALA A 272 -28.52 59.93 -9.70
CA ALA A 272 -27.17 60.15 -10.23
C ALA A 272 -26.22 60.63 -9.10
N SER A 273 -24.93 60.54 -9.42
CA SER A 273 -23.82 61.48 -9.13
C SER A 273 -23.23 61.65 -7.72
N SER A 274 -21.91 61.44 -7.68
CA SER A 274 -20.80 62.26 -7.10
C SER A 274 -21.03 62.95 -5.75
N ALA A 275 -20.07 62.98 -4.83
CA ALA A 275 -18.61 62.98 -4.96
C ALA A 275 -17.96 62.37 -3.71
#